data_AF-A0A2H3KSS7-F1
#
_entry.id   AF-A0A2H3KSS7-F1
#
_cell.length_a   1.000
_cell.length_b   1.000
_cell.length_c   1.000
_cell.angle_alpha   90.00
_cell.angle_beta   90.00
_cell.angle_gamma   90.00
#
_symmetry.space_group_name_H-M   'P 1'
#
loop_
_entity.id
_entity.type
_entity.pdbx_description
1 polymer ?
#
loop_
_entity_poly.entity_id
_entity_poly.type
_entity_poly.pdbx_seq_one_letter_code
_entity_poly.pdbx_strand_id
1 'polypeptide(L)'
;MSACRGGSPRCGSPEDFIATEEGREHLDSISMVLLSVGEAFRQINEKTQGEFLKQYPEIPWRAVIGMRNILAHDYFDVNEKVIFNTCEAHIMPLMDTVRRMLADLETDS
;
A
#
# COMPACT_ATOMS: atom_id res chain seq x y z
N MET A 1 -21.70 16.36 -18.65
CA MET A 1 -21.16 15.07 -19.15
C MET A 1 -19.83 15.37 -19.82
N SER A 2 -18.74 15.36 -19.05
CA SER A 2 -17.39 15.57 -19.60
C SER A 2 -16.76 14.20 -19.80
N ALA A 3 -16.46 13.87 -21.06
CA ALA A 3 -15.81 12.64 -21.45
C ALA A 3 -14.31 12.74 -21.14
N CYS A 4 -13.78 11.75 -20.41
CA CYS A 4 -12.35 11.55 -20.22
C CYS A 4 -11.68 11.31 -21.58
N ARG A 5 -10.85 12.26 -22.03
CA ARG A 5 -9.96 12.08 -23.18
C ARG A 5 -8.60 11.60 -22.68
N GLY A 6 -8.20 10.42 -23.13
CA GLY A 6 -6.82 10.06 -23.48
C GLY A 6 -5.75 10.04 -22.39
N GLY A 7 -5.21 8.84 -22.14
CA GLY A 7 -3.82 8.65 -21.71
C GLY A 7 -3.61 8.42 -20.22
N SER A 8 -3.31 7.16 -19.88
CA SER A 8 -3.11 6.59 -18.54
C SER A 8 -4.37 6.44 -17.67
N PRO A 9 -4.69 5.22 -17.19
CA PRO A 9 -5.73 5.00 -16.19
C PRO A 9 -5.15 5.43 -14.84
N ARG A 10 -4.88 6.72 -14.67
CA ARG A 10 -4.69 7.26 -13.33
C ARG A 10 -6.09 7.51 -12.82
N CYS A 11 -6.57 6.62 -11.95
CA CYS A 11 -7.67 6.98 -11.07
C CYS A 11 -7.24 8.28 -10.38
N GLY A 12 -7.93 9.39 -10.68
CA GLY A 12 -7.63 10.72 -10.15
C GLY A 12 -8.44 11.00 -8.89
N SER A 13 -9.43 10.15 -8.63
CA SER A 13 -10.30 10.20 -7.47
C SER A 13 -10.70 8.80 -7.02
N PRO A 14 -11.08 8.63 -5.75
CA PRO A 14 -11.66 7.39 -5.24
C PRO A 14 -12.86 6.89 -6.08
N GLU A 15 -13.71 7.80 -6.53
CA GLU A 15 -14.91 7.49 -7.30
C GLU A 15 -14.60 6.83 -8.67
N ASP A 16 -13.41 7.07 -9.22
CA ASP A 16 -12.97 6.44 -10.49
C ASP A 16 -12.84 4.92 -10.36
N PHE A 17 -12.52 4.41 -9.16
CA PHE A 17 -12.41 2.97 -8.91
C PHE A 17 -13.76 2.24 -8.97
N ILE A 18 -14.87 2.93 -8.68
CA ILE A 18 -16.20 2.30 -8.66
C ILE A 18 -17.03 2.65 -9.90
N ALA A 19 -16.53 3.56 -10.74
CA ALA A 19 -17.24 4.07 -11.92
C ALA A 19 -17.36 3.03 -13.05
N THR A 20 -16.43 2.08 -13.14
CA THR A 20 -16.39 1.06 -14.20
C THR A 20 -15.98 -0.30 -13.65
N GLU A 21 -16.25 -1.36 -14.40
CA GLU A 21 -15.77 -2.70 -14.05
C GLU A 21 -14.24 -2.76 -14.00
N GLU A 22 -13.58 -2.15 -14.98
CA GLU A 22 -12.12 -2.02 -15.02
C GLU A 22 -11.57 -1.26 -13.79
N GLY A 23 -12.27 -0.23 -13.31
CA GLY A 23 -11.90 0.48 -12.08
C GLY A 23 -11.94 -0.43 -10.86
N ARG A 24 -12.97 -1.29 -10.77
CA ARG A 24 -13.14 -2.25 -9.66
C ARG A 24 -12.06 -3.33 -9.69
N GLU A 25 -11.76 -3.85 -10.87
CA GLU A 25 -10.65 -4.80 -11.06
C GLU A 25 -9.29 -4.21 -10.65
N HIS A 26 -9.06 -2.92 -10.93
CA HIS A 26 -7.88 -2.21 -10.46
C HIS A 26 -7.85 -2.09 -8.94
N LEU A 27 -8.98 -1.74 -8.32
CA LEU A 27 -9.12 -1.62 -6.87
C LEU A 27 -8.81 -2.97 -6.18
N ASP A 28 -9.36 -4.06 -6.68
CA ASP A 28 -9.10 -5.41 -6.18
C ASP A 28 -7.61 -5.78 -6.33
N SER A 29 -7.02 -5.49 -7.49
CA SER A 29 -5.60 -5.73 -7.75
C SER A 29 -4.70 -4.97 -6.78
N ILE A 30 -4.98 -3.68 -6.55
CA ILE A 30 -4.23 -2.85 -5.60
C ILE A 30 -4.39 -3.38 -4.18
N SER A 31 -5.61 -3.74 -3.79
CA SER A 31 -5.91 -4.31 -2.47
C SER A 31 -5.08 -5.57 -2.21
N MET A 32 -5.00 -6.47 -3.18
CA MET A 32 -4.18 -7.68 -3.10
C MET A 32 -2.70 -7.38 -2.93
N VAL A 33 -2.18 -6.37 -3.63
CA VAL A 33 -0.79 -5.92 -3.46
C VAL A 33 -0.56 -5.35 -2.06
N LEU A 34 -1.44 -4.48 -1.56
CA LEU A 34 -1.33 -3.91 -0.21
C LEU A 34 -1.37 -5.00 0.88
N LEU A 35 -2.23 -6.01 0.71
CA LEU A 35 -2.28 -7.18 1.58
C LEU A 35 -0.94 -7.92 1.59
N SER A 36 -0.37 -8.17 0.40
CA SER A 36 0.91 -8.85 0.24
C SER A 36 2.06 -8.08 0.90
N VAL A 37 2.09 -6.75 0.73
CA VAL A 37 3.09 -5.87 1.34
C VAL A 37 3.01 -5.91 2.87
N GLY A 38 1.81 -5.75 3.44
CA GLY A 38 1.61 -5.82 4.89
C GLY A 38 2.05 -7.17 5.48
N GLU A 39 1.77 -8.26 4.75
CA GLU A 39 2.17 -9.60 5.13
C GLU A 39 3.69 -9.81 5.06
N ALA A 40 4.36 -9.27 4.03
CA ALA A 40 5.82 -9.32 3.93
C ALA A 40 6.49 -8.60 5.12
N PHE A 41 6.00 -7.41 5.49
CA PHE A 41 6.54 -6.70 6.65
C PHE A 41 6.24 -7.40 7.98
N ARG A 42 5.10 -8.08 8.11
CA ARG A 42 4.83 -8.93 9.29
C ARG A 42 5.90 -10.01 9.42
N GLN A 43 6.21 -10.72 8.34
CA GLN A 43 7.21 -11.77 8.35
C GLN A 43 8.61 -11.24 8.68
N ILE A 44 8.99 -10.08 8.14
CA ILE A 44 10.25 -9.40 8.50
C ILE A 44 10.27 -9.07 9.98
N ASN A 45 9.19 -8.48 10.50
CA ASN A 45 9.07 -8.13 11.92
C ASN A 45 9.19 -9.37 12.82
N GLU A 46 8.55 -10.49 12.46
CA GLU A 46 8.64 -11.74 13.21
C GLU A 46 10.03 -12.34 13.18
N LYS A 47 10.66 -12.41 12.00
CA LYS A 47 12.01 -12.96 11.82
C LYS A 47 13.08 -12.16 12.57
N THR A 48 12.90 -10.85 12.66
CA THR A 48 13.88 -9.92 13.27
C THR A 48 13.49 -9.50 14.67
N GLN A 49 12.40 -10.06 15.22
CA GLN A 49 11.82 -9.67 16.51
C GLN A 49 11.52 -8.15 16.61
N GLY A 50 11.27 -7.53 15.46
CA GLY A 50 11.02 -6.10 15.29
C GLY A 50 12.26 -5.20 15.35
N GLU A 51 13.45 -5.74 15.62
CA GLU A 51 14.66 -4.94 15.75
C GLU A 51 15.11 -4.31 14.43
N PHE A 52 14.86 -4.99 13.30
CA PHE A 52 15.21 -4.45 11.99
C PHE A 52 14.36 -3.24 11.62
N LEU A 53 13.03 -3.34 11.77
CA LEU A 53 12.12 -2.26 11.40
C LEU A 53 12.27 -1.01 12.30
N LYS A 54 12.72 -1.17 13.55
CA LYS A 54 13.01 -0.05 14.46
C LYS A 54 14.10 0.91 13.93
N GLN A 55 14.95 0.44 13.01
CA GLN A 55 15.99 1.27 12.39
C GLN A 55 15.42 2.30 11.40
N TYR A 56 14.15 2.13 11.01
CA TYR A 56 13.45 2.97 10.04
C TYR A 56 12.18 3.56 10.66
N PRO A 57 12.30 4.41 11.71
CA PRO A 57 11.17 4.85 12.53
C PRO A 57 10.22 5.83 11.82
N GLU A 58 10.59 6.35 10.65
CA GLU A 58 9.75 7.26 9.87
C GLU A 58 8.48 6.58 9.30
N ILE A 59 8.51 5.25 9.18
CA ILE A 59 7.35 4.48 8.72
C ILE A 59 6.59 3.92 9.93
N PRO A 60 5.26 4.12 10.01
CA PRO A 60 4.44 3.55 11.06
C PRO A 60 4.21 2.04 10.83
N TRP A 61 5.21 1.20 11.09
CA TRP A 61 5.19 -0.25 10.77
C TRP A 61 4.00 -1.01 11.32
N ARG A 62 3.50 -0.64 12.50
CA ARG A 62 2.29 -1.27 13.08
C ARG A 62 1.06 -1.02 12.22
N ALA A 63 0.94 0.16 11.61
CA ALA A 63 -0.15 0.49 10.70
C ALA A 63 0.02 -0.23 9.36
N VAL A 64 1.25 -0.29 8.82
CA VAL A 64 1.55 -1.03 7.58
C VAL A 64 1.22 -2.52 7.71
N ILE A 65 1.63 -3.16 8.81
CA ILE A 65 1.31 -4.56 9.12
C ILE A 65 -0.19 -4.72 9.40
N GLY A 66 -0.79 -3.75 10.10
CA GLY A 66 -2.21 -3.74 10.44
C GLY A 66 -3.14 -3.50 9.24
N MET A 67 -2.63 -3.01 8.11
CA MET A 67 -3.41 -2.72 6.90
C MET A 67 -4.21 -3.93 6.41
N ARG A 68 -3.67 -5.14 6.59
CA ARG A 68 -4.36 -6.38 6.26
C ARG A 68 -5.69 -6.53 7.01
N ASN A 69 -5.76 -6.07 8.25
CA ASN A 69 -6.97 -6.19 9.05
C ASN A 69 -8.03 -5.17 8.59
N ILE A 70 -7.61 -3.98 8.16
CA ILE A 70 -8.50 -2.95 7.61
C ILE A 70 -9.08 -3.43 6.27
N LEU A 71 -8.25 -4.00 5.41
CA LEU A 71 -8.73 -4.57 4.15
C LEU A 71 -9.65 -5.78 4.42
N ALA A 72 -9.28 -6.72 5.30
CA ALA A 72 -10.03 -7.96 5.48
C ALA A 72 -11.38 -7.83 6.24
N HIS A 73 -11.51 -6.92 7.21
CA HIS A 73 -12.73 -6.83 8.03
C HIS A 73 -13.80 -5.93 7.41
N ASP A 74 -13.37 -4.97 6.61
CA ASP A 74 -14.14 -3.78 6.27
C ASP A 74 -14.48 -3.79 4.76
N TYR A 75 -13.94 -4.75 3.98
CA TYR A 75 -14.04 -4.97 2.52
C TYR A 75 -15.42 -4.79 1.86
N PHE A 76 -16.51 -4.84 2.62
CA PHE A 76 -17.88 -4.65 2.11
C PHE A 76 -18.40 -3.21 2.16
N ASP A 77 -17.83 -2.36 3.03
CA ASP A 77 -18.19 -0.94 3.20
C ASP A 77 -16.96 -0.03 3.06
N VAL A 78 -15.76 -0.62 2.99
CA VAL A 78 -14.48 0.07 2.85
C VAL A 78 -13.87 -0.17 1.47
N ASN A 79 -13.25 0.80 0.80
CA ASN A 79 -13.13 2.24 1.02
C ASN A 79 -12.19 2.66 -0.11
N GLU A 80 -12.70 2.81 -1.32
CA GLU A 80 -11.95 3.32 -2.46
C GLU A 80 -11.16 4.59 -2.07
N LYS A 81 -11.68 5.37 -1.10
CA LYS A 81 -10.99 6.51 -0.50
C LYS A 81 -9.80 6.12 0.37
N VAL A 82 -9.86 5.10 1.24
CA VAL A 82 -8.68 4.67 2.01
C VAL A 82 -7.62 4.06 1.11
N ILE A 83 -8.00 3.25 0.13
CA ILE A 83 -7.02 2.67 -0.80
C ILE A 83 -6.37 3.79 -1.61
N PHE A 84 -7.16 4.70 -2.17
CA PHE A 84 -6.66 5.88 -2.89
C PHE A 84 -5.73 6.73 -2.01
N ASN A 85 -6.17 7.10 -0.80
CA ASN A 85 -5.39 7.91 0.14
C ASN A 85 -4.09 7.20 0.57
N THR A 86 -4.13 5.88 0.73
CA THR A 86 -2.93 5.09 1.03
C THR A 86 -1.96 5.13 -0.14
N CYS A 87 -2.46 4.93 -1.35
CA CYS A 87 -1.65 5.00 -2.56
C CYS A 87 -0.99 6.36 -2.74
N GLU A 88 -1.73 7.46 -2.55
CA GLU A 88 -1.18 8.81 -2.65
C GLU A 88 -0.20 9.15 -1.52
N ALA A 89 -0.58 8.91 -0.26
CA ALA A 89 0.14 9.48 0.87
C ALA A 89 1.24 8.57 1.44
N HIS A 90 1.14 7.25 1.26
CA HIS A 90 1.93 6.29 2.05
C HIS A 90 2.81 5.38 1.20
N ILE A 91 2.47 5.12 -0.06
CA ILE A 91 3.26 4.20 -0.91
C ILE A 91 4.62 4.78 -1.29
N MET A 92 4.68 6.06 -1.64
CA MET A 92 5.96 6.70 -2.00
C MET A 92 6.97 6.68 -0.84
N PRO A 93 6.63 7.16 0.38
CA PRO A 93 7.54 7.04 1.54
C PRO A 93 7.96 5.60 1.83
N LEU A 94 7.02 4.65 1.77
CA LEU A 94 7.31 3.24 2.05
C LEU A 94 8.31 2.66 1.04
N MET A 95 8.13 2.96 -0.25
CA MET A 95 9.02 2.49 -1.30
C MET A 95 10.44 3.05 -1.17
N ASP A 96 10.55 4.34 -0.82
CA ASP A 96 11.86 4.97 -0.61
C ASP A 96 12.58 4.40 0.62
N THR A 97 11.83 4.14 1.71
CA THR A 97 12.39 3.43 2.87
C THR A 97 12.84 2.01 2.53
N VAL A 98 12.09 1.25 1.73
CA VAL A 98 12.52 -0.10 1.30
C VAL A 98 13.79 -0.05 0.45
N ARG A 99 13.92 0.93 -0.45
CA ARG A 99 15.16 1.13 -1.22
C ARG A 99 16.34 1.43 -0.30
N ARG A 100 16.13 2.25 0.72
CA ARG A 100 17.15 2.52 1.76
C ARG A 100 17.51 1.26 2.53
N MET A 101 16.53 0.45 2.94
CA MET A 101 16.77 -0.83 3.59
C MET A 101 17.69 -1.75 2.78
N LEU A 102 17.47 -1.84 1.46
CA LEU A 102 18.31 -2.65 0.57
C LEU A 102 19.74 -2.10 0.50
N ALA A 103 19.91 -0.79 0.36
CA ALA A 103 21.22 -0.15 0.32
C ALA A 103 22.01 -0.31 1.63
N ASP A 104 21.33 -0.19 2.77
CA ASP A 104 21.94 -0.37 4.09
C ASP A 104 22.40 -1.83 4.28
N LEU A 105 21.64 -2.82 3.80
CA LEU A 105 22.04 -4.23 3.83
C LEU A 105 23.21 -4.58 2.90
N GLU A 106 23.33 -3.90 1.75
CA GLU A 106 24.45 -4.08 0.81
C GLU A 106 25.75 -3.47 1.32
N THR A 107 25.68 -2.45 2.18
CA THR A 107 26.86 -1.77 2.75
C THR A 107 27.42 -2.43 4.01
N ASP A 108 26.62 -3.28 4.68
CA ASP A 108 27.03 -4.12 5.81
C ASP A 108 27.67 -5.47 5.39
N SER A 109 27.80 -5.73 4.08
CA SER A 109 28.43 -6.94 3.48
C SER A 109 29.87 -6.67 3.03
#